data_AF-M6FCK3-F1
#
_entry.id   AF-M6FCK3-F1
#
_cell.length_a   1.000
_cell.length_b   1.000
_cell.length_c   1.000
_cell.angle_alpha   90.00
_cell.angle_beta   90.00
_cell.angle_gamma   90.00
#
_symmetry.space_group_name_H-M   'P 1'
#
loop_
_entity.id
_entity.type
_entity.pdbx_description
1 polymer ?
#
loop_
_entity_poly.entity_id
_entity_poly.type
_entity_poly.pdbx_seq_one_letter_code
_entity_poly.pdbx_strand_id
1 'polypeptide(L)'
;MLFEFQNRILAMSEVHNYLYKSDNYHSIEFSNVIEKIIENLKNKHNISNIIILNYAEKIDLPIEKAIPCAMIFNELLNNSLTHAFKESKDPNIEIHFSKNF
;
A
#
# COMPACT_ATOMS: atom_id res chain seq x y z
N MET A 1 12.46 13.00 0.83
CA MET A 1 11.86 11.67 0.56
C MET A 1 12.64 10.52 1.22
N LEU A 2 13.87 10.15 0.79
CA LEU A 2 14.66 9.08 1.47
C LEU A 2 15.12 9.48 2.89
N PHE A 3 15.47 10.75 3.09
CA PHE A 3 15.87 11.31 4.39
C PHE A 3 14.71 11.43 5.38
N GLU A 4 13.50 11.73 4.90
CA GLU A 4 12.29 11.71 5.72
C GLU A 4 11.86 10.28 6.09
N PHE A 5 12.14 9.30 5.21
CA PHE A 5 11.94 7.89 5.50
C PHE A 5 12.90 7.38 6.58
N GLN A 6 14.18 7.73 6.51
CA GLN A 6 15.15 7.41 7.57
C GLN A 6 14.80 8.07 8.90
N ASN A 7 14.41 9.35 8.90
CA ASN A 7 13.99 10.03 10.13
C ASN A 7 12.69 9.47 10.71
N ARG A 8 11.74 9.03 9.87
CA ARG A 8 10.56 8.29 10.35
C ARG A 8 10.92 6.91 10.89
N ILE A 9 11.88 6.20 10.30
CA ILE A 9 12.36 4.90 10.81
C ILE A 9 13.07 5.07 12.16
N LEU A 10 13.91 6.09 12.30
CA LEU A 10 14.60 6.40 13.57
C LEU A 10 13.61 6.83 14.66
N ALA A 11 12.66 7.71 14.33
CA ALA A 11 11.57 8.08 15.24
C ALA A 11 10.68 6.86 15.57
N MET A 12 10.42 5.97 14.61
CA MET A 12 9.72 4.70 14.85
C MET A 12 10.50 3.76 15.77
N SER A 13 11.83 3.73 15.73
CA SER A 13 12.65 2.91 16.64
C SER A 13 12.59 3.41 18.09
N GLU A 14 12.61 4.73 18.30
CA GLU A 14 12.44 5.30 19.66
C GLU A 14 10.99 5.14 20.17
N VAL A 15 10.01 5.34 19.29
CA VAL A 15 8.60 5.11 19.60
C VAL A 15 8.32 3.61 19.82
N HIS A 16 9.00 2.71 19.11
CA HIS A 16 8.95 1.26 19.29
C HIS A 16 9.45 0.86 20.68
N ASN A 17 10.53 1.47 21.18
CA ASN A 17 10.97 1.28 22.57
C ASN A 17 9.99 1.82 23.63
N TYR A 18 9.16 2.82 23.29
CA TYR A 18 8.19 3.42 24.22
C TYR A 18 6.81 2.71 24.19
N LEU A 19 6.35 2.27 23.03
CA LEU A 19 5.03 1.65 22.81
C LEU A 19 4.96 0.16 23.13
N TYR A 20 6.08 -0.57 23.10
CA TYR A 20 6.11 -1.97 23.57
C TYR A 20 5.85 -2.13 25.07
N LYS A 21 5.66 -1.02 25.80
CA LYS A 21 5.09 -1.01 27.16
C LYS A 21 3.55 -0.92 27.20
N SER A 22 2.86 -0.84 26.05
CA SER A 22 1.40 -0.71 25.99
C SER A 22 0.77 -1.69 24.98
N ASP A 23 0.05 -2.68 25.49
CA ASP A 23 -0.32 -3.94 24.83
C ASP A 23 -1.26 -3.92 23.60
N ASN A 24 -1.71 -2.78 23.05
CA ASN A 24 -2.94 -2.80 22.22
C ASN A 24 -2.91 -2.14 20.81
N TYR A 25 -1.77 -1.80 20.21
CA TYR A 25 -1.75 -1.13 18.89
C TYR A 25 -0.69 -1.70 17.91
N HIS A 26 -0.85 -2.95 17.45
CA HIS A 26 0.20 -3.62 16.68
C HIS A 26 -0.14 -3.98 15.22
N SER A 27 -1.39 -3.86 14.76
CA SER A 27 -1.77 -4.25 13.39
C SER A 27 -2.80 -3.33 12.73
N ILE A 28 -2.85 -3.37 11.40
CA ILE A 28 -3.79 -2.62 10.55
C ILE A 28 -4.42 -3.54 9.51
N GLU A 29 -5.72 -3.41 9.28
CA GLU A 29 -6.42 -4.12 8.20
C GLU A 29 -5.91 -3.60 6.84
N PHE A 30 -5.09 -4.40 6.16
CA PHE A 30 -4.29 -3.95 5.03
C PHE A 30 -5.09 -3.77 3.74
N SER A 31 -6.26 -4.41 3.61
CA SER A 31 -7.22 -4.14 2.53
C SER A 31 -7.62 -2.66 2.48
N ASN A 32 -7.84 -2.02 3.64
CA ASN A 32 -8.15 -0.59 3.70
C ASN A 32 -6.97 0.29 3.24
N VAL A 33 -5.74 -0.17 3.44
CA VAL A 33 -4.53 0.53 2.96
C VAL A 33 -4.44 0.42 1.43
N ILE A 34 -4.68 -0.77 0.88
CA ILE A 34 -4.72 -1.03 -0.57
C ILE A 34 -5.78 -0.13 -1.23
N GLU A 35 -7.00 -0.09 -0.71
CA GLU A 35 -8.09 0.73 -1.25
C GLU A 35 -7.73 2.22 -1.29
N LYS A 36 -7.14 2.75 -0.21
CA LYS A 36 -6.70 4.15 -0.14
C LYS A 36 -5.60 4.46 -1.16
N ILE A 37 -4.65 3.55 -1.37
CA ILE A 37 -3.59 3.73 -2.37
C ILE A 37 -4.18 3.70 -3.78
N ILE A 38 -5.14 2.80 -4.06
CA ILE A 38 -5.86 2.75 -5.33
C ILE A 38 -6.56 4.09 -5.58
N GLU A 39 -7.37 4.57 -4.62
CA GLU A 39 -8.10 5.84 -4.75
C GLU A 39 -7.16 7.01 -5.00
N ASN A 40 -6.11 7.14 -4.20
CA ASN A 40 -5.11 8.21 -4.33
C ASN A 40 -4.44 8.21 -5.70
N LEU A 41 -4.05 7.04 -6.21
CA LEU A 41 -3.36 6.94 -7.50
C LEU A 41 -4.31 7.11 -8.69
N LYS A 42 -5.57 6.62 -8.61
CA LYS A 42 -6.58 6.90 -9.64
C LYS A 42 -6.83 8.41 -9.77
N ASN A 43 -6.96 9.09 -8.64
CA ASN A 43 -7.13 10.54 -8.60
C ASN A 43 -5.90 11.27 -9.13
N LYS A 44 -4.69 10.88 -8.72
CA LYS A 44 -3.43 11.50 -9.16
C LYS A 44 -3.24 11.43 -10.69
N HIS A 45 -3.57 10.30 -11.29
CA HIS A 45 -3.35 10.10 -12.73
C HIS A 45 -4.53 10.55 -13.60
N ASN A 46 -5.64 11.04 -13.01
CA ASN A 46 -6.89 11.41 -13.72
C ASN A 46 -7.41 10.31 -14.66
N ILE A 47 -7.28 9.05 -14.23
CA ILE A 47 -7.59 7.91 -15.07
C ILE A 47 -9.05 7.47 -14.89
N SER A 48 -9.88 7.75 -15.90
CA SER A 48 -11.28 7.30 -15.95
C SER A 48 -11.46 5.94 -16.65
N ASN A 49 -10.51 5.52 -17.49
CA ASN A 49 -10.71 4.43 -18.44
C ASN A 49 -10.08 3.10 -18.03
N ILE A 50 -9.31 3.06 -16.94
CA ILE A 50 -8.67 1.84 -16.45
C ILE A 50 -9.57 1.16 -15.42
N ILE A 51 -9.83 -0.11 -15.65
CA ILE A 51 -10.57 -0.97 -14.74
C ILE A 51 -9.58 -1.55 -13.73
N ILE A 52 -9.82 -1.32 -12.45
CA ILE A 52 -9.04 -1.91 -11.36
C ILE A 52 -9.96 -2.87 -10.60
N LEU A 53 -9.61 -4.15 -10.62
CA LEU A 53 -10.32 -5.21 -9.92
C LEU A 53 -9.52 -5.57 -8.67
N ASN A 54 -10.06 -5.25 -7.50
CA ASN A 54 -9.41 -5.50 -6.21
C ASN A 54 -10.00 -6.75 -5.55
N TYR A 55 -9.17 -7.79 -5.42
CA TYR A 55 -9.48 -9.06 -4.75
C TYR A 55 -8.68 -9.20 -3.45
N ALA A 56 -8.36 -8.09 -2.78
CA ALA A 56 -7.66 -8.12 -1.50
C ALA A 56 -8.54 -8.69 -0.37
N GLU A 57 -8.02 -9.70 0.32
CA GLU A 57 -8.60 -10.25 1.54
C GLU A 57 -8.43 -9.28 2.72
N LYS A 58 -9.37 -9.35 3.68
CA LYS A 58 -9.26 -8.62 4.95
C LYS A 58 -8.23 -9.28 5.84
N ILE A 59 -7.00 -8.75 5.79
CA ILE A 59 -5.85 -9.27 6.53
C ILE A 59 -5.28 -8.16 7.40
N ASP A 60 -5.25 -8.40 8.70
CA ASP A 60 -4.51 -7.56 9.63
C ASP A 60 -3.01 -7.84 9.51
N LEU A 61 -2.26 -6.82 9.09
CA LEU A 61 -0.80 -6.88 9.07
C LEU A 61 -0.23 -6.12 10.27
N PRO A 62 0.82 -6.66 10.92
CA PRO A 62 1.62 -5.89 11.85
C PRO A 62 2.13 -4.61 11.19
N ILE A 63 2.14 -3.48 11.90
CA ILE A 63 2.53 -2.17 11.33
C ILE A 63 3.92 -2.24 10.66
N GLU A 64 4.86 -2.96 11.28
CA GLU A 64 6.21 -3.19 10.78
C GLU A 64 6.24 -3.84 9.38
N LYS A 65 5.25 -4.67 9.05
CA LYS A 65 5.10 -5.29 7.72
C LYS A 65 4.21 -4.45 6.81
N ALA A 66 3.17 -3.81 7.35
CA ALA A 66 2.24 -3.00 6.58
C ALA A 66 2.95 -1.84 5.86
N ILE A 67 3.91 -1.18 6.51
CA ILE A 67 4.64 -0.05 5.93
C ILE A 67 5.40 -0.45 4.65
N PRO A 68 6.34 -1.41 4.68
CA PRO A 68 7.05 -1.81 3.47
C PRO A 68 6.12 -2.39 2.41
N CYS A 69 5.09 -3.16 2.78
CA CYS A 69 4.09 -3.67 1.83
C CYS A 69 3.34 -2.54 1.12
N ALA A 70 2.94 -1.49 1.85
CA ALA A 70 2.25 -0.33 1.28
C ALA A 70 3.12 0.42 0.27
N MET A 71 4.42 0.56 0.57
CA MET A 71 5.37 1.18 -0.36
C MET A 71 5.51 0.36 -1.64
N ILE A 72 5.72 -0.95 -1.52
CA ILE A 72 5.85 -1.84 -2.68
C ILE A 72 4.60 -1.76 -3.54
N PHE A 73 3.42 -1.86 -2.92
CA PHE A 73 2.16 -1.77 -3.63
C PHE A 73 1.97 -0.42 -4.33
N ASN A 74 2.28 0.69 -3.65
CA ASN A 74 2.20 2.03 -4.24
C ASN A 74 3.08 2.17 -5.49
N GLU A 75 4.34 1.72 -5.42
CA GLU A 75 5.26 1.82 -6.56
C GLU A 75 4.83 0.91 -7.72
N LEU A 76 4.41 -0.34 -7.43
CA LEU A 76 3.91 -1.25 -8.46
C LEU A 76 2.68 -0.68 -9.16
N LEU A 77 1.70 -0.19 -8.39
CA LEU A 77 0.48 0.37 -8.97
C LEU A 77 0.77 1.66 -9.74
N ASN A 78 1.60 2.56 -9.19
CA ASN A 78 1.99 3.78 -9.88
C ASN A 78 2.72 3.49 -11.20
N ASN A 79 3.62 2.52 -11.22
CA ASN A 79 4.33 2.12 -12.43
C ASN A 79 3.39 1.50 -13.47
N SER A 80 2.47 0.62 -13.07
CA SER A 80 1.45 0.07 -13.96
C SER A 80 0.60 1.17 -14.59
N LEU A 81 0.07 2.09 -13.78
CA LEU A 81 -0.76 3.20 -14.26
C LEU A 81 0.01 4.15 -15.21
N THR A 82 1.29 4.39 -14.94
CA THR A 82 2.10 5.32 -15.75
C THR A 82 2.58 4.71 -17.07
N HIS A 83 2.88 3.40 -17.07
CA HIS A 83 3.65 2.79 -18.16
C HIS A 83 2.90 1.69 -18.92
N ALA A 84 1.97 0.95 -18.31
CA ALA A 84 1.45 -0.28 -18.91
C ALA A 84 0.35 -0.06 -19.97
N PHE A 85 -0.25 1.12 -20.06
CA PHE A 85 -1.51 1.31 -20.83
C PHE A 85 -1.43 2.30 -21.99
N LYS A 86 -0.23 2.69 -22.45
CA LYS A 86 -0.07 3.67 -23.54
C LYS A 86 -0.76 3.27 -24.85
N GLU A 87 -0.91 1.97 -25.12
CA GLU A 87 -1.51 1.42 -26.35
C GLU A 87 -2.56 0.32 -26.07
N SER A 88 -3.03 0.20 -24.82
CA SER A 88 -3.98 -0.87 -24.47
C SER A 88 -5.40 -0.52 -24.93
N LYS A 89 -6.05 -1.48 -25.60
CA LYS A 89 -7.47 -1.39 -26.00
C LYS A 89 -8.43 -1.72 -24.86
N ASP A 90 -7.95 -2.45 -23.85
CA ASP A 90 -8.72 -2.87 -22.67
C ASP A 90 -7.80 -2.81 -21.45
N PRO A 91 -7.56 -1.62 -20.88
CA PRO A 91 -6.63 -1.47 -19.78
C PRO A 91 -7.25 -1.96 -18.46
N ASN A 92 -6.77 -3.11 -17.99
CA ASN A 92 -7.16 -3.70 -16.72
C ASN A 92 -5.96 -3.90 -15.78
N ILE A 93 -6.21 -3.78 -14.47
CA ILE A 93 -5.29 -4.16 -13.40
C ILE A 93 -6.05 -5.04 -12.42
N GLU A 94 -5.52 -6.24 -12.17
CA GLU A 94 -6.03 -7.14 -11.13
C GLU A 94 -5.10 -7.12 -9.93
N ILE A 95 -5.66 -6.93 -8.74
CA ILE A 95 -4.93 -6.88 -7.48
C ILE A 95 -5.37 -8.07 -6.64
N HIS A 96 -4.42 -8.96 -6.34
CA HIS A 96 -4.64 -10.10 -5.47
C HIS A 96 -3.77 -9.96 -4.23
N PHE A 97 -4.41 -9.96 -3.05
CA PHE A 97 -3.72 -9.94 -1.78
C PHE A 97 -4.39 -10.95 -0.85
N SER A 98 -3.70 -12.05 -0.56
CA SER A 98 -4.24 -13.17 0.20
C SER A 98 -3.22 -13.73 1.17
N LYS A 99 -3.71 -14.47 2.18
CA LYS A 99 -2.84 -15.20 3.10
C LYS A 99 -2.55 -16.58 2.51
N ASN A 100 -1.27 -16.90 2.31
CA ASN A 100 -0.88 -18.27 1.95
C ASN A 100 -1.04 -19.18 3.18
N PHE A 101 -1.74 -20.29 3.01
CA PHE A 101 -1.91 -21.36 3.99
C PHE A 101 -0.99 -22.54 3.68
#